data_AF-A0A814RK49-F1
#
_entry.id   AF-A0A814RK49-F1
#
_cell.length_a   1.000
_cell.length_b   1.000
_cell.length_c   1.000
_cell.angle_alpha   90.00
_cell.angle_beta   90.00
_cell.angle_gamma   90.00
#
_symmetry.space_group_name_H-M   'P 1'
#
loop_
_entity.id
_entity.type
_entity.pdbx_description
1 polymer ?
#
loop_
_entity_poly.entity_id
_entity_poly.type
_entity_poly.pdbx_seq_one_letter_code
_entity_poly.pdbx_strand_id
1 'polypeptide(L)'
;MLRCNLTKLLLLLIVLIVPTLEGGTVPFYRYSNSNDHFYTTNADEIGTTTPGALGRFGYRYEAVACEIFPSALSAVNIVPLYRYVSTSSPRHFYSINWQEIGTHTPGVATNGYRSEGIAGYVYPTKQPGTCPLYRYIKNREQRHFYTVNPCEIGSITPGVVGQHGYRFEQIAAYVHVQHVSDVSLPGHKFFRNDRDSVGGGCVFYVKDSVPSVEAARRTDLKS
;
A
#
# COMPACT_ATOMS: atom_id res chain seq x y z
N MET A 1 31.91 -25.99 -53.38
CA MET A 1 30.57 -25.40 -53.17
C MET A 1 30.15 -25.70 -51.75
N LEU A 2 30.29 -24.75 -50.81
CA LEU A 2 29.77 -24.88 -49.45
C LEU A 2 29.16 -23.54 -49.04
N ARG A 3 28.01 -23.21 -49.64
CA ARG A 3 27.13 -22.15 -49.11
C ARG A 3 26.13 -22.85 -48.22
N CYS A 4 26.42 -22.96 -46.92
CA CYS A 4 25.50 -23.56 -45.95
C CYS A 4 25.35 -22.64 -44.73
N ASN A 5 24.19 -21.97 -44.67
CA ASN A 5 23.47 -21.53 -43.47
C ASN A 5 24.15 -20.59 -42.44
N LEU A 6 24.43 -19.34 -42.83
CA LEU A 6 24.64 -18.26 -41.86
C LEU A 6 23.32 -17.62 -41.35
N THR A 7 22.16 -17.98 -41.92
CA THR A 7 20.86 -17.40 -41.55
C THR A 7 20.13 -18.14 -40.42
N LYS A 8 20.60 -19.31 -40.00
CA LYS A 8 20.02 -20.06 -38.86
C LYS A 8 20.72 -19.82 -37.53
N LEU A 9 21.90 -19.19 -37.51
CA LEU A 9 22.66 -18.94 -36.29
C LEU A 9 22.44 -17.53 -35.70
N LEU A 10 21.76 -16.63 -36.42
CA LEU A 10 21.44 -15.28 -35.96
C LEU A 10 20.07 -15.17 -35.27
N LEU A 11 19.29 -16.24 -35.25
CA LEU A 11 17.95 -16.28 -34.61
C LEU A 11 17.97 -16.80 -33.17
N LEU A 12 19.14 -17.20 -32.65
CA LEU A 12 19.28 -17.79 -31.31
C LEU A 12 20.12 -16.94 -30.33
N LEU A 13 20.31 -15.66 -30.64
CA LEU A 13 20.94 -14.69 -29.73
C LEU A 13 20.16 -13.37 -29.68
N ILE A 14 18.85 -13.44 -29.86
CA ILE A 14 17.91 -12.45 -29.33
C ILE A 14 17.02 -13.22 -28.35
N VAL A 15 17.63 -13.83 -27.33
CA VAL A 15 16.95 -13.87 -26.04
C VAL A 15 16.97 -12.41 -25.60
N LEU A 16 15.97 -11.66 -26.05
CA LEU A 16 15.62 -10.39 -25.45
C LEU A 16 15.67 -10.65 -23.95
N ILE A 17 16.53 -9.90 -23.26
CA ILE A 17 16.43 -9.69 -21.84
C ILE A 17 15.11 -8.93 -21.66
N VAL A 18 13.98 -9.61 -21.84
CA VAL A 18 12.70 -9.14 -21.35
C VAL A 18 12.85 -9.36 -19.85
N PRO A 19 12.99 -8.30 -19.03
CA PRO A 19 12.98 -8.49 -17.60
C PRO A 19 11.70 -9.27 -17.28
N THR A 20 11.85 -10.48 -16.76
CA THR A 20 10.73 -11.25 -16.23
C THR A 20 10.13 -10.39 -15.13
N LEU A 21 8.88 -9.98 -15.34
CA LEU A 21 8.13 -9.23 -14.35
C LEU A 21 8.10 -10.08 -13.07
N GLU A 22 8.77 -9.64 -12.01
CA GLU A 22 8.66 -10.28 -10.70
C GLU A 22 7.30 -9.88 -10.11
N GLY A 23 6.25 -10.56 -10.57
CA GLY A 23 4.89 -10.29 -10.14
C GLY A 23 4.77 -10.44 -8.63
N GLY A 24 4.17 -9.45 -7.99
CA GLY A 24 3.84 -9.52 -6.57
C GLY A 24 3.86 -8.17 -5.86
N THR A 25 3.09 -8.09 -4.79
CA THR A 25 3.08 -6.99 -3.85
C THR A 25 3.66 -7.45 -2.52
N VAL A 26 4.18 -6.50 -1.74
CA VAL A 26 4.67 -6.73 -0.38
C VAL A 26 3.87 -5.86 0.61
N PRO A 27 3.77 -6.26 1.89
CA PRO A 27 3.10 -5.44 2.89
C PRO A 27 3.75 -4.05 3.02
N PHE A 28 2.92 -3.02 3.06
CA PHE A 28 3.32 -1.67 3.46
C PHE A 28 2.82 -1.43 4.88
N TYR A 29 3.71 -1.66 5.84
CA TYR A 29 3.42 -1.62 7.26
C TYR A 29 3.18 -0.19 7.74
N ARG A 30 2.19 0.03 8.61
CA ARG A 30 1.92 1.29 9.29
C ARG A 30 2.35 1.21 10.74
N TYR A 31 3.08 2.22 11.16
CA TYR A 31 3.51 2.44 12.53
C TYR A 31 3.11 3.84 12.98
N SER A 32 2.90 4.02 14.28
CA SER A 32 2.60 5.34 14.84
C SER A 32 3.41 5.64 16.10
N ASN A 33 3.70 6.91 16.32
CA ASN A 33 4.12 7.44 17.61
C ASN A 33 3.29 8.70 17.92
N SER A 34 3.65 9.45 18.97
CA SER A 34 2.88 10.64 19.39
C SER A 34 2.83 11.75 18.33
N ASN A 35 3.74 11.77 17.36
CA ASN A 35 3.94 12.88 16.44
C ASN A 35 3.82 12.51 14.96
N ASP A 36 3.89 11.23 14.61
CA ASP A 36 4.04 10.78 13.23
C ASP A 36 3.40 9.41 12.93
N HIS A 37 3.08 9.19 11.65
CA HIS A 37 2.81 7.87 11.10
C HIS A 37 3.90 7.51 10.09
N PHE A 38 4.53 6.37 10.32
CA PHE A 38 5.62 5.86 9.50
C PHE A 38 5.16 4.64 8.70
N TYR A 39 5.54 4.60 7.43
CA TYR A 39 5.15 3.55 6.51
C TYR A 39 6.36 2.98 5.78
N THR A 40 6.48 1.67 5.74
CA THR A 40 7.62 0.99 5.10
C THR A 40 7.25 -0.40 4.61
N THR A 41 7.91 -0.87 3.57
CA THR A 41 7.92 -2.27 3.13
C THR A 41 8.94 -3.12 3.89
N ASN A 42 9.89 -2.48 4.58
CA ASN A 42 10.93 -3.12 5.36
C ASN A 42 10.61 -3.05 6.87
N ALA A 43 10.06 -4.13 7.42
CA ALA A 43 9.75 -4.21 8.85
C ALA A 43 10.98 -4.02 9.75
N ASP A 44 12.20 -4.29 9.28
CA ASP A 44 13.42 -4.13 10.07
C ASP A 44 13.78 -2.67 10.36
N GLU A 45 13.19 -1.70 9.64
CA GLU A 45 13.36 -0.27 9.96
C GLU A 45 12.87 0.02 11.38
N ILE A 46 11.76 -0.60 11.80
CA ILE A 46 11.19 -0.45 13.14
C ILE A 46 11.45 -1.67 14.03
N GLY A 47 11.54 -2.88 13.46
CA GLY A 47 11.91 -4.10 14.15
C GLY A 47 10.77 -4.84 14.86
N THR A 48 9.51 -4.58 14.49
CA THR A 48 8.37 -5.35 15.00
C THR A 48 7.17 -5.30 14.05
N THR A 49 6.42 -6.40 13.97
CA THR A 49 5.12 -6.47 13.27
C THR A 49 4.02 -7.01 14.19
N THR A 50 4.24 -6.97 15.51
CA THR A 50 3.25 -7.39 16.51
C THR A 50 2.36 -6.21 16.88
N PRO A 51 1.01 -6.28 16.71
CA PRO A 51 0.10 -5.18 17.01
C PRO A 51 0.32 -4.57 18.40
N GLY A 52 0.54 -3.25 18.44
CA GLY A 52 0.78 -2.47 19.67
C GLY A 52 2.20 -2.56 20.24
N ALA A 53 3.04 -3.47 19.74
CA ALA A 53 4.42 -3.62 20.20
C ALA A 53 5.25 -2.38 19.85
N LEU A 54 6.08 -1.95 20.81
CA LEU A 54 7.00 -0.83 20.66
C LEU A 54 8.28 -1.31 19.97
N GLY A 55 8.62 -0.68 18.85
CA GLY A 55 9.87 -0.88 18.12
C GLY A 55 10.84 0.29 18.25
N ARG A 56 11.75 0.40 17.29
CA ARG A 56 12.74 1.48 17.19
C ARG A 56 12.09 2.85 17.07
N PHE A 57 12.80 3.89 17.51
CA PHE A 57 12.41 5.30 17.43
C PHE A 57 11.03 5.63 18.06
N GLY A 58 10.57 4.79 18.99
CA GLY A 58 9.31 4.99 19.70
C GLY A 58 8.06 4.65 18.89
N TYR A 59 8.21 4.03 17.71
CA TYR A 59 7.09 3.62 16.88
C TYR A 59 6.42 2.35 17.41
N ARG A 60 5.09 2.33 17.42
CA ARG A 60 4.28 1.14 17.66
C ARG A 60 3.74 0.61 16.35
N TYR A 61 3.83 -0.70 16.15
CA TYR A 61 3.22 -1.33 14.99
C TYR A 61 1.69 -1.28 15.11
N GLU A 62 1.02 -0.79 14.06
CA GLU A 62 -0.44 -0.74 14.00
C GLU A 62 -0.99 -1.90 13.18
N ALA A 63 -0.62 -1.98 11.90
CA ALA A 63 -1.14 -2.94 10.95
C ALA A 63 -0.35 -2.94 9.64
N VAL A 64 -0.69 -3.85 8.73
CA VAL A 64 -0.43 -3.68 7.30
C VAL A 64 -1.41 -2.65 6.75
N ALA A 65 -0.92 -1.52 6.24
CA ALA A 65 -1.75 -0.44 5.71
C ALA A 65 -2.40 -0.82 4.37
N CYS A 66 -1.60 -1.45 3.51
CA CYS A 66 -1.94 -1.94 2.18
C CYS A 66 -0.77 -2.80 1.67
N GLU A 67 -0.85 -3.26 0.43
CA GLU A 67 0.26 -3.90 -0.27
C GLU A 67 0.67 -3.07 -1.48
N ILE A 68 1.98 -2.92 -1.68
CA ILE A 68 2.58 -2.14 -2.77
C ILE A 68 3.68 -2.94 -3.47
N PHE A 69 4.10 -2.50 -4.64
CA PHE A 69 5.13 -3.18 -5.41
C PHE A 69 6.53 -2.81 -4.87
N PRO A 70 7.42 -3.79 -4.59
CA PRO A 70 8.76 -3.50 -4.06
C PRO A 70 9.72 -2.97 -5.13
N SER A 71 9.43 -3.19 -6.41
CA SER A 71 10.32 -2.86 -7.52
C SER A 71 9.55 -2.28 -8.72
N ALA A 72 10.21 -1.42 -9.50
CA ALA A 72 9.71 -0.92 -10.78
C ALA A 72 9.46 -2.06 -11.80
N LEU A 73 10.05 -3.24 -11.57
CA LEU A 73 9.90 -4.42 -12.42
C LEU A 73 8.75 -5.33 -11.98
N SER A 74 8.00 -4.98 -10.94
CA SER A 74 6.95 -5.87 -10.40
C SER A 74 5.60 -5.75 -11.12
N ALA A 75 5.34 -4.63 -11.81
CA ALA A 75 4.16 -4.43 -12.64
C ALA A 75 4.40 -3.36 -13.73
N VAL A 76 3.51 -3.31 -14.72
CA VAL A 76 3.48 -2.23 -15.71
C VAL A 76 2.62 -1.06 -15.22
N ASN A 77 2.88 0.15 -15.70
CA ASN A 77 2.10 1.36 -15.37
C ASN A 77 2.06 1.72 -13.87
N ILE A 78 3.10 1.34 -13.12
CA ILE A 78 3.33 1.76 -11.74
C ILE A 78 4.28 2.95 -11.70
N VAL A 79 4.15 3.77 -10.66
CA VAL A 79 5.01 4.93 -10.41
C VAL A 79 5.62 4.84 -9.00
N PRO A 80 6.78 5.45 -8.76
CA PRO A 80 7.36 5.49 -7.42
C PRO A 80 6.47 6.23 -6.44
N LEU A 81 6.30 5.67 -5.25
CA LEU A 81 5.83 6.36 -4.06
C LEU A 81 7.05 6.83 -3.29
N TYR A 82 7.32 8.13 -3.32
CA TYR A 82 8.46 8.72 -2.64
C TYR A 82 8.18 8.92 -1.15
N ARG A 83 9.19 8.69 -0.30
CA ARG A 83 9.17 8.97 1.13
C ARG A 83 10.02 10.19 1.44
N TYR A 84 9.48 11.08 2.27
CA TYR A 84 10.14 12.29 2.71
C TYR A 84 10.02 12.41 4.23
N VAL A 85 11.02 13.04 4.84
CA VAL A 85 11.00 13.41 6.26
C VAL A 85 11.12 14.93 6.39
N SER A 86 10.27 15.54 7.22
CA SER A 86 10.33 16.98 7.48
C SER A 86 11.68 17.36 8.13
N THR A 87 12.24 18.51 7.74
CA THR A 87 13.53 18.98 8.28
C THR A 87 13.39 19.68 9.63
N SER A 88 12.17 20.09 10.01
CA SER A 88 11.87 20.75 11.28
C SER A 88 11.21 19.82 12.31
N SER A 89 10.72 18.66 11.88
CA SER A 89 10.09 17.66 12.74
C SER A 89 10.19 16.27 12.09
N PRO A 90 10.28 15.17 12.85
CA PRO A 90 10.40 13.82 12.28
C PRO A 90 9.04 13.31 11.77
N ARG A 91 8.35 14.09 10.94
CA ARG A 91 7.08 13.73 10.31
C ARG A 91 7.32 13.26 8.88
N HIS A 92 6.73 12.15 8.51
CA HIS A 92 6.89 11.60 7.17
C HIS A 92 5.78 12.07 6.23
N PHE A 93 6.16 12.23 4.97
CA PHE A 93 5.27 12.57 3.86
C PHE A 93 5.53 11.60 2.71
N TYR A 94 4.46 11.16 2.05
CA TYR A 94 4.50 10.21 0.95
C TYR A 94 3.73 10.77 -0.25
N SER A 95 4.34 10.70 -1.42
CA SER A 95 3.72 11.19 -2.65
C SER A 95 4.26 10.49 -3.89
N ILE A 96 3.39 10.31 -4.89
CA ILE A 96 3.78 9.89 -6.25
C ILE A 96 4.24 11.08 -7.12
N ASN A 97 4.00 12.31 -6.67
CA ASN A 97 4.32 13.55 -7.35
C ASN A 97 5.48 14.24 -6.62
N TRP A 98 6.71 14.01 -7.09
CA TRP A 98 7.90 14.60 -6.46
C TRP A 98 7.90 16.13 -6.50
N GLN A 99 7.16 16.74 -7.44
CA GLN A 99 7.02 18.18 -7.53
C GLN A 99 6.30 18.81 -6.34
N GLU A 100 5.58 18.04 -5.51
CA GLU A 100 5.02 18.54 -4.24
C GLU A 100 6.12 19.02 -3.28
N ILE A 101 7.30 18.38 -3.33
CA ILE A 101 8.47 18.75 -2.52
C ILE A 101 9.52 19.51 -3.34
N GLY A 102 9.68 19.16 -4.61
CA GLY A 102 10.68 19.76 -5.50
C GLY A 102 11.99 18.98 -5.61
N THR A 103 12.07 17.79 -5.02
CA THR A 103 13.18 16.85 -5.21
C THR A 103 12.72 15.42 -5.00
N HIS A 104 13.32 14.47 -5.71
CA HIS A 104 13.22 13.03 -5.43
C HIS A 104 14.60 12.39 -5.16
N THR A 105 15.65 13.21 -5.08
CA THR A 105 17.03 12.74 -4.91
C THR A 105 17.27 12.45 -3.43
N PRO A 106 17.56 11.20 -3.03
CA PRO A 106 17.78 10.84 -1.64
C PRO A 106 18.83 11.74 -0.97
N GLY A 107 18.53 12.18 0.25
CA GLY A 107 19.39 13.07 1.03
C GLY A 107 19.25 14.55 0.68
N VAL A 108 18.68 14.93 -0.46
CA VAL A 108 18.43 16.35 -0.83
C VAL A 108 17.19 16.86 -0.10
N ALA A 109 17.26 18.10 0.40
CA ALA A 109 16.16 18.78 1.05
C ALA A 109 15.63 19.95 0.22
N THR A 110 14.31 20.04 0.09
CA THR A 110 13.59 21.11 -0.62
C THR A 110 12.25 21.34 0.05
N ASN A 111 11.75 22.57 0.09
CA ASN A 111 10.45 22.92 0.68
C ASN A 111 10.20 22.36 2.10
N GLY A 112 11.25 22.28 2.93
CA GLY A 112 11.15 21.81 4.32
C GLY A 112 11.10 20.28 4.50
N TYR A 113 11.37 19.51 3.45
CA TYR A 113 11.42 18.06 3.49
C TYR A 113 12.72 17.52 2.87
N ARG A 114 13.29 16.49 3.47
CA ARG A 114 14.41 15.71 2.92
C ARG A 114 13.87 14.44 2.28
N SER A 115 14.31 14.14 1.05
CA SER A 115 13.96 12.88 0.40
C SER A 115 14.70 11.72 1.04
N GLU A 116 13.96 10.65 1.36
CA GLU A 116 14.49 9.36 1.80
C GLU A 116 14.50 8.32 0.66
N GLY A 117 14.10 8.74 -0.54
CA GLY A 117 14.02 7.90 -1.72
C GLY A 117 12.65 7.27 -1.95
N ILE A 118 12.63 6.10 -2.57
CA ILE A 118 11.43 5.39 -2.99
C ILE A 118 11.00 4.44 -1.87
N ALA A 119 9.78 4.60 -1.38
CA ALA A 119 9.17 3.69 -0.38
C ALA A 119 8.64 2.39 -1.00
N GLY A 120 8.29 2.47 -2.29
CA GLY A 120 7.78 1.38 -3.12
C GLY A 120 7.13 1.95 -4.39
N TYR A 121 6.36 1.13 -5.09
CA TYR A 121 5.70 1.52 -6.33
C TYR A 121 4.20 1.20 -6.26
N VAL A 122 3.39 2.06 -6.88
CA VAL A 122 1.92 2.03 -6.79
C VAL A 122 1.30 2.40 -8.12
N TYR A 123 0.00 2.12 -8.30
CA TYR A 123 -0.71 2.59 -9.47
C TYR A 123 -1.13 4.07 -9.30
N PRO A 124 -0.83 4.97 -10.26
CA PRO A 124 -1.29 6.36 -10.19
C PRO A 124 -2.79 6.50 -10.51
N THR A 125 -3.38 5.50 -11.16
CA THR A 125 -4.79 5.47 -11.58
C THR A 125 -5.42 4.12 -11.26
N LYS A 126 -6.74 4.09 -11.12
CA LYS A 126 -7.47 2.87 -10.75
C LYS A 126 -7.21 1.73 -11.74
N GLN A 127 -6.76 0.59 -11.22
CA GLN A 127 -6.65 -0.67 -11.95
C GLN A 127 -7.64 -1.72 -11.41
N PRO A 128 -7.99 -2.76 -12.19
CA PRO A 128 -8.76 -3.89 -11.67
C PRO A 128 -8.11 -4.49 -10.42
N GLY A 129 -8.91 -4.75 -9.38
CA GLY A 129 -8.39 -5.35 -8.14
C GLY A 129 -7.73 -4.39 -7.16
N THR A 130 -7.69 -3.08 -7.45
CA THR A 130 -7.09 -2.05 -6.55
C THR A 130 -8.14 -1.20 -5.85
N CYS A 131 -7.77 -0.62 -4.71
CA CYS A 131 -8.57 0.38 -4.00
C CYS A 131 -7.78 1.70 -3.83
N PRO A 132 -8.47 2.83 -3.55
CA PRO A 132 -7.79 4.09 -3.27
C PRO A 132 -6.98 4.01 -1.98
N LEU A 133 -5.78 4.58 -1.99
CA LEU A 133 -5.05 5.00 -0.79
C LEU A 133 -5.35 6.47 -0.54
N TYR A 134 -6.14 6.76 0.48
CA TYR A 134 -6.53 8.11 0.85
C TYR A 134 -5.43 8.79 1.65
N ARG A 135 -5.08 10.02 1.27
CA ARG A 135 -4.17 10.90 2.02
C ARG A 135 -4.98 11.95 2.76
N TYR A 136 -4.67 12.06 4.05
CA TYR A 136 -5.29 12.96 5.00
C TYR A 136 -4.22 13.88 5.59
N ILE A 137 -4.62 15.10 5.94
CA ILE A 137 -3.74 16.07 6.58
C ILE A 137 -4.36 16.65 7.84
N LYS A 138 -3.53 16.83 8.88
CA LYS A 138 -3.85 17.62 10.07
C LYS A 138 -3.10 18.94 10.02
N ASN A 139 -3.72 19.96 9.41
CA ASN A 139 -3.07 21.23 9.02
C ASN A 139 -2.21 21.90 10.10
N ARG A 140 -2.67 21.93 11.36
CA ARG A 140 -1.91 22.58 12.45
C ARG A 140 -0.60 21.86 12.78
N GLU A 141 -0.57 20.54 12.58
CA GLU A 141 0.56 19.69 12.91
C GLU A 141 1.39 19.31 11.68
N GLN A 142 0.91 19.65 10.46
CA GLN A 142 1.51 19.20 9.19
C GLN A 142 1.75 17.68 9.17
N ARG A 143 0.86 16.92 9.82
CA ARG A 143 0.94 15.47 9.93
C ARG A 143 0.02 14.84 8.89
N HIS A 144 0.59 13.96 8.08
CA HIS A 144 -0.14 13.21 7.07
C HIS A 144 -0.53 11.84 7.60
N PHE A 145 -1.62 11.30 7.08
CA PHE A 145 -2.11 9.96 7.38
C PHE A 145 -2.62 9.31 6.10
N TYR A 146 -2.30 8.03 5.94
CA TYR A 146 -2.60 7.24 4.76
C TYR A 146 -3.36 5.99 5.17
N THR A 147 -4.49 5.75 4.52
CA THR A 147 -5.30 4.56 4.74
C THR A 147 -6.12 4.20 3.51
N VAL A 148 -6.40 2.91 3.34
CA VAL A 148 -7.38 2.39 2.39
C VAL A 148 -8.80 2.36 2.97
N ASN A 149 -8.94 2.57 4.29
CA ASN A 149 -10.20 2.58 5.02
C ASN A 149 -10.60 4.01 5.40
N PRO A 150 -11.47 4.67 4.63
CA PRO A 150 -11.89 6.03 4.92
C PRO A 150 -12.70 6.13 6.23
N CYS A 151 -13.24 5.04 6.78
CA CYS A 151 -13.94 5.05 8.06
C CYS A 151 -13.02 5.32 9.26
N GLU A 152 -11.69 5.14 9.13
CA GLU A 152 -10.73 5.54 10.18
C GLU A 152 -10.76 7.06 10.45
N ILE A 153 -11.10 7.85 9.42
CA ILE A 153 -11.26 9.30 9.53
C ILE A 153 -12.73 9.72 9.48
N GLY A 154 -13.59 8.96 8.80
CA GLY A 154 -15.02 9.22 8.73
C GLY A 154 -15.44 10.27 7.71
N SER A 155 -14.53 10.74 6.85
CA SER A 155 -14.88 11.59 5.71
C SER A 155 -13.87 11.45 4.56
N ILE A 156 -14.36 11.60 3.33
CA ILE A 156 -13.54 11.81 2.12
C ILE A 156 -13.97 13.10 1.39
N THR A 157 -14.69 13.99 2.08
CA THR A 157 -15.16 15.25 1.51
C THR A 157 -14.09 16.32 1.74
N PRO A 158 -13.54 16.94 0.68
CA PRO A 158 -12.56 18.02 0.84
C PRO A 158 -13.08 19.12 1.77
N GLY A 159 -12.22 19.57 2.69
CA GLY A 159 -12.57 20.62 3.66
C GLY A 159 -13.38 20.16 4.88
N VAL A 160 -13.86 18.90 4.94
CA VAL A 160 -14.51 18.37 6.14
C VAL A 160 -13.48 17.83 7.13
N VAL A 161 -13.63 18.19 8.42
CA VAL A 161 -12.83 17.61 9.51
C VAL A 161 -13.46 16.29 9.92
N GLY A 162 -12.70 15.21 9.78
CA GLY A 162 -13.04 13.90 10.32
C GLY A 162 -12.49 13.68 11.73
N GLN A 163 -12.47 12.41 12.13
CA GLN A 163 -11.91 11.93 13.39
C GLN A 163 -10.44 12.36 13.54
N HIS A 164 -10.02 12.53 14.80
CA HIS A 164 -8.66 12.92 15.18
C HIS A 164 -8.15 14.25 14.58
N GLY A 165 -9.04 15.06 14.00
CA GLY A 165 -8.75 16.37 13.41
C GLY A 165 -8.15 16.31 12.00
N TYR A 166 -8.18 15.14 11.34
CA TYR A 166 -7.72 15.00 9.97
C TYR A 166 -8.76 15.49 8.96
N ARG A 167 -8.28 16.01 7.83
CA ARG A 167 -9.10 16.39 6.67
C ARG A 167 -8.67 15.57 5.48
N PHE A 168 -9.64 15.13 4.68
CA PHE A 168 -9.34 14.49 3.42
C PHE A 168 -8.62 15.48 2.49
N GLU A 169 -7.48 15.06 1.96
CA GLU A 169 -6.69 15.86 1.04
C GLU A 169 -6.86 15.36 -0.39
N GLN A 170 -6.53 14.10 -0.64
CA GLN A 170 -6.69 13.48 -1.96
C GLN A 170 -6.59 11.95 -1.93
N ILE A 171 -6.90 11.31 -3.07
CA ILE A 171 -6.46 9.93 -3.34
C ILE A 171 -4.99 10.02 -3.74
N ALA A 172 -4.08 9.49 -2.91
CA ALA A 172 -2.65 9.54 -3.19
C ALA A 172 -2.20 8.52 -4.24
N ALA A 173 -2.85 7.35 -4.30
CA ALA A 173 -2.54 6.27 -5.21
C ALA A 173 -3.65 5.21 -5.22
N TYR A 174 -3.48 4.19 -6.05
CA TYR A 174 -4.27 2.96 -6.04
C TYR A 174 -3.36 1.77 -5.69
N VAL A 175 -3.79 0.97 -4.72
CA VAL A 175 -2.98 -0.07 -4.08
C VAL A 175 -3.75 -1.38 -4.00
N HIS A 176 -3.03 -2.48 -3.77
CA HIS A 176 -3.63 -3.74 -3.39
C HIS A 176 -3.89 -3.74 -1.88
N VAL A 177 -4.90 -4.50 -1.48
CA VAL A 177 -5.10 -4.86 -0.07
C VAL A 177 -4.75 -6.32 0.07
N GLN A 178 -4.30 -6.69 1.27
CA GLN A 178 -3.94 -8.07 1.58
C GLN A 178 -5.05 -9.01 1.14
N HIS A 179 -4.76 -9.88 0.17
CA HIS A 179 -5.61 -11.03 -0.08
C HIS A 179 -5.51 -11.92 1.16
N VAL A 180 -6.63 -12.17 1.83
CA VAL A 180 -6.70 -13.18 2.88
C VAL A 180 -6.53 -14.54 2.21
N SER A 181 -5.30 -14.98 1.99
CA SER A 181 -5.00 -16.37 1.68
C SER A 181 -5.07 -17.17 2.99
N ASP A 182 -6.30 -17.47 3.43
CA ASP A 182 -6.71 -18.45 4.46
C ASP A 182 -5.95 -18.58 5.80
N VAL A 183 -4.90 -17.80 6.06
CA VAL A 183 -4.18 -17.80 7.33
C VAL A 183 -4.82 -16.76 8.24
N SER A 184 -5.78 -17.24 9.02
CA SER A 184 -6.34 -16.57 10.19
C SER A 184 -5.23 -16.31 11.22
N LEU A 185 -4.70 -15.08 11.27
CA LEU A 185 -4.00 -14.60 12.46
C LEU A 185 -5.05 -13.98 13.40
N PRO A 186 -5.12 -14.42 14.68
CA PRO A 186 -6.05 -13.85 15.64
C PRO A 186 -5.86 -12.34 15.77
N GLY A 187 -6.95 -11.57 15.59
CA GLY A 187 -6.96 -10.12 15.75
C GLY A 187 -6.76 -9.29 14.48
N HIS A 188 -6.53 -9.90 13.32
CA HIS A 188 -6.46 -9.18 12.04
C HIS A 188 -7.86 -8.93 11.46
N LYS A 189 -8.23 -7.65 11.29
CA LYS A 189 -9.37 -7.25 10.46
C LYS A 189 -8.90 -7.26 9.01
N PHE A 190 -9.51 -8.09 8.18
CA PHE A 190 -9.10 -8.26 6.79
C PHE A 190 -9.98 -7.47 5.82
N PHE A 191 -9.41 -7.11 4.66
CA PHE A 191 -10.11 -6.48 3.55
C PHE A 191 -10.26 -7.48 2.41
N ARG A 192 -11.45 -7.57 1.79
CA ARG A 192 -11.64 -8.29 0.52
C ARG A 192 -12.26 -7.34 -0.50
N ASN A 193 -11.74 -7.38 -1.72
CA ASN A 193 -12.26 -6.59 -2.83
C ASN A 193 -13.45 -7.35 -3.45
N ASP A 194 -14.68 -7.04 -3.02
CA ASP A 194 -15.88 -7.59 -3.67
C ASP A 194 -16.14 -6.84 -4.98
N ARG A 195 -16.25 -7.59 -6.08
CA ARG A 195 -16.52 -7.05 -7.42
C ARG A 195 -17.94 -6.49 -7.59
N ASP A 196 -18.78 -6.56 -6.56
CA ASP A 196 -20.24 -6.41 -6.72
C ASP A 196 -20.86 -5.21 -5.98
N SER A 197 -20.07 -4.38 -5.26
CA SER A 197 -20.62 -3.17 -4.63
C SER A 197 -20.62 -1.98 -5.61
N VAL A 198 -21.79 -1.73 -6.21
CA VAL A 198 -22.12 -0.48 -6.91
C VAL A 198 -22.10 0.66 -5.90
N GLY A 199 -20.92 1.26 -5.68
CA GLY A 199 -20.80 2.39 -4.74
C GLY A 199 -19.44 2.59 -4.09
N GLY A 200 -18.32 2.36 -4.80
CA GLY A 200 -17.01 2.98 -4.51
C GLY A 200 -16.37 2.83 -3.11
N GLY A 201 -16.95 2.04 -2.20
CA GLY A 201 -16.45 1.80 -0.85
C GLY A 201 -15.91 0.38 -0.71
N CYS A 202 -14.80 0.23 0.01
CA CYS A 202 -14.35 -1.09 0.48
C CYS A 202 -15.35 -1.58 1.53
N VAL A 203 -16.00 -2.72 1.30
CA VAL A 203 -17.00 -3.30 2.22
C VAL A 203 -16.31 -4.25 3.21
N PHE A 204 -16.79 -4.25 4.46
CA PHE A 204 -16.27 -5.04 5.57
C PHE A 204 -16.78 -6.49 5.55
N TYR A 205 -15.92 -7.46 5.87
CA TYR A 205 -16.35 -8.72 6.50
C TYR A 205 -15.50 -9.00 7.74
N VAL A 206 -16.18 -9.18 8.88
CA VAL A 206 -15.61 -9.86 10.04
C VAL A 206 -15.84 -11.35 9.79
N LYS A 207 -14.78 -12.17 9.74
CA LYS A 207 -14.86 -13.63 9.53
C LYS A 207 -15.36 -14.36 10.79
N ASP A 208 -16.38 -13.82 11.46
CA ASP A 208 -17.08 -14.50 12.56
C ASP A 208 -18.51 -14.90 12.16
N SER A 209 -18.92 -14.69 10.91
CA SER A 209 -20.29 -14.94 10.47
C SER A 209 -20.44 -15.79 9.20
N VAL A 210 -19.42 -16.59 8.84
CA VAL A 210 -19.62 -17.65 7.82
C VAL A 210 -19.87 -18.97 8.56
N PRO A 211 -21.13 -19.47 8.67
CA PRO A 211 -21.34 -20.85 9.07
C PRO A 211 -20.61 -21.72 8.05
N SER A 212 -19.73 -22.60 8.54
CA SER A 212 -19.06 -23.60 7.72
C SER A 212 -20.06 -24.28 6.78
N VAL A 213 -19.73 -24.33 5.49
CA VAL A 213 -20.52 -24.97 4.41
C VAL A 213 -20.76 -26.47 4.70
N GLU A 214 -20.07 -27.06 5.69
CA GLU A 214 -20.32 -28.38 6.23
C GLU A 214 -21.68 -28.55 6.95
N ALA A 215 -22.34 -27.47 7.40
CA ALA A 215 -23.56 -27.56 8.20
C ALA A 215 -24.87 -27.64 7.38
N ALA A 216 -24.83 -27.39 6.06
CA ALA A 216 -26.01 -27.32 5.20
C ALA A 216 -26.42 -28.65 4.55
N ARG A 217 -25.76 -29.79 4.88
CA ARG A 217 -26.07 -31.11 4.32
C ARG A 217 -26.63 -32.13 5.32
N ARG A 218 -27.26 -31.67 6.40
CA ARG A 218 -27.83 -32.59 7.40
C ARG A 218 -29.17 -32.14 7.97
N THR A 219 -30.14 -31.79 7.12
CA THR A 219 -31.55 -31.70 7.55
C THR A 219 -32.60 -32.27 6.59
N ASP A 220 -32.28 -32.69 5.37
CA ASP A 220 -33.29 -33.24 4.44
C ASP A 220 -33.39 -34.78 4.46
N LEU A 221 -33.56 -35.36 5.65
CA LEU A 221 -34.06 -36.73 5.83
C LEU A 221 -34.60 -36.89 7.25
N LYS A 222 -35.85 -36.46 7.46
CA LYS A 222 -36.88 -37.06 8.34
C LYS A 222 -38.08 -36.12 8.47
N SER A 223 -39.08 -36.34 7.63
CA SER A 223 -40.51 -36.44 7.96
C SER A 223 -41.26 -36.86 6.72
#